data_AF-A0A660PVE2-F1
#
_entry.id   AF-A0A660PVE2-F1
#
_cell.length_a   1.000
_cell.length_b   1.000
_cell.length_c   1.000
_cell.angle_alpha   90.00
_cell.angle_beta   90.00
_cell.angle_gamma   90.00
#
_symmetry.space_group_name_H-M   'P 1'
#
loop_
_entity.id
_entity.type
_entity.pdbx_description
1 polymer ?
#
loop_
_entity_poly.entity_id
_entity_poly.type
_entity_poly.pdbx_seq_one_letter_code
_entity_poly.pdbx_strand_id
1 'polypeptide(L)'
;MSFLKGGLDLPDSGKGILPEEQEAVIVKLARKVVDKGMTVPAIMFLESVKPLNFIGSQVMVFFEPVVQAVFNISDYDNLRMALEKRETIEIMILRIEEMDVVAARREKIYKKWYKQEKKKWKWYQRYLGVFTPKMEVPEEVREELEDGG
;
A
#
# COMPACT_ATOMS: atom_id res chain seq x y z
N MET A 1 -13.42 5.18 8.59
CA MET A 1 -14.09 4.87 9.86
C MET A 1 -13.26 3.78 10.52
N SER A 2 -12.75 4.03 11.72
CA SER A 2 -11.92 3.08 12.47
C SER A 2 -12.84 2.11 13.21
N PHE A 3 -13.21 1.02 12.55
CA PHE A 3 -13.88 -0.11 13.20
C PHE A 3 -12.79 -1.13 13.54
N LEU A 4 -12.77 -1.64 14.78
CA LEU A 4 -11.84 -2.65 15.32
C LEU A 4 -10.62 -2.09 16.09
N LYS A 5 -10.88 -1.30 17.14
CA LYS A 5 -9.99 -1.22 18.30
C LYS A 5 -10.47 -2.24 19.33
N GLY A 6 -9.88 -3.43 19.33
CA GLY A 6 -10.23 -4.47 20.29
C GLY A 6 -9.35 -5.70 20.20
N GLY A 7 -8.30 -5.76 21.03
CA GLY A 7 -7.73 -7.02 21.49
C GLY A 7 -6.37 -7.46 20.94
N LEU A 8 -5.46 -6.56 20.58
CA LEU A 8 -4.03 -6.85 20.56
C LEU A 8 -3.28 -5.52 20.64
N ASP A 9 -2.57 -5.24 21.75
CA ASP A 9 -1.65 -4.10 21.84
C ASP A 9 -0.41 -4.41 20.98
N LEU A 10 -0.59 -4.38 19.68
CA LEU A 10 0.51 -4.39 18.73
C LEU A 10 1.16 -3.00 18.77
N PRO A 11 2.48 -2.89 18.93
CA PRO A 11 3.16 -1.60 18.77
C PRO A 11 2.81 -1.06 17.38
N ASP A 12 2.63 0.26 17.29
CA ASP A 12 2.14 1.05 16.14
C ASP A 12 2.95 0.89 14.82
N SER A 13 3.75 -0.17 14.67
CA SER A 13 4.51 -0.49 13.47
C SER A 13 4.87 -1.98 13.32
N GLY A 14 4.49 -2.88 14.24
CA GLY A 14 4.97 -4.28 14.23
C GLY A 14 6.48 -4.44 14.47
N LYS A 15 7.20 -3.34 14.74
CA LYS A 15 8.63 -3.33 15.01
C LYS A 15 8.96 -4.22 16.21
N GLY A 16 9.84 -5.19 15.99
CA GLY A 16 10.28 -6.16 17.00
C GLY A 16 9.50 -7.48 17.01
N ILE A 17 8.41 -7.60 16.25
CA ILE A 17 7.66 -8.87 16.11
C ILE A 17 8.25 -9.72 14.98
N LEU A 18 8.60 -9.07 13.87
CA LEU A 18 9.25 -9.68 12.72
C LEU A 18 10.73 -9.25 12.64
N PRO A 19 11.66 -10.16 12.26
CA PRO A 19 12.96 -9.79 11.76
C PRO A 19 12.86 -8.79 10.61
N GLU A 20 13.85 -7.92 10.49
CA GLU A 20 13.88 -6.83 9.51
C GLU A 20 13.66 -7.32 8.07
N GLU A 21 14.26 -8.46 7.70
CA GLU A 21 14.10 -9.05 6.37
C GLU A 21 12.66 -9.52 6.10
N GLN A 22 11.99 -10.08 7.09
CA GLN A 22 10.60 -10.52 6.99
C GLN A 22 9.66 -9.32 6.88
N GLU A 23 9.91 -8.30 7.71
CA GLU A 23 9.17 -7.04 7.66
C GLU A 23 9.33 -6.34 6.30
N ALA A 24 10.54 -6.32 5.74
CA ALA A 24 10.81 -5.73 4.43
C ALA A 24 9.97 -6.37 3.31
N VAL A 25 9.79 -7.69 3.35
CA VAL A 25 8.93 -8.40 2.37
C VAL A 25 7.45 -8.07 2.56
N ILE A 26 6.97 -7.99 3.80
CA ILE A 26 5.59 -7.57 4.10
C ILE A 26 5.34 -6.14 3.61
N VAL A 27 6.26 -5.22 3.89
CA VAL A 27 6.20 -3.83 3.42
C VAL A 27 6.18 -3.75 1.89
N LYS A 28 7.02 -4.55 1.22
CA LYS A 28 7.07 -4.64 -0.25
C LYS A 28 5.76 -5.15 -0.84
N LEU A 29 5.13 -6.14 -0.20
CA LEU A 29 3.85 -6.68 -0.64
C LEU A 29 2.70 -5.70 -0.40
N ALA A 30 2.65 -5.07 0.77
CA ALA A 30 1.67 -4.02 1.10
C ALA A 30 1.72 -2.86 0.09
N ARG A 31 2.92 -2.42 -0.28
CA ARG A 31 3.11 -1.38 -1.30
C ARG A 31 2.53 -1.81 -2.65
N LYS A 32 2.82 -3.03 -3.11
CA LYS A 32 2.28 -3.55 -4.38
C LYS A 32 0.75 -3.63 -4.38
N VAL A 33 0.13 -3.90 -3.22
CA VAL A 33 -1.34 -3.92 -3.07
C VAL A 33 -1.91 -2.52 -3.28
N VAL A 34 -1.34 -1.51 -2.59
CA VAL A 34 -1.79 -0.12 -2.65
C VAL A 34 -1.56 0.47 -4.04
N ASP A 35 -0.38 0.25 -4.64
CA ASP A 35 -0.04 0.73 -5.98
C ASP A 35 -1.00 0.20 -7.07
N LYS A 36 -1.58 -0.99 -6.85
CA LYS A 36 -2.56 -1.60 -7.75
C LYS A 36 -4.01 -1.22 -7.43
N GLY A 37 -4.25 -0.39 -6.41
CA GLY A 37 -5.60 -0.04 -5.96
C GLY A 37 -6.38 -1.21 -5.36
N MET A 38 -5.68 -2.22 -4.82
CA MET A 38 -6.28 -3.45 -4.27
C MET A 38 -6.46 -3.42 -2.75
N THR A 39 -6.31 -2.25 -2.10
CA THR A 39 -6.40 -2.10 -0.64
C THR A 39 -7.61 -2.81 -0.03
N VAL A 40 -8.82 -2.44 -0.47
CA VAL A 40 -10.08 -2.97 0.08
C VAL A 40 -10.21 -4.50 -0.10
N PRO A 41 -10.10 -5.07 -1.32
CA PRO A 41 -10.21 -6.51 -1.49
C PRO A 41 -9.08 -7.29 -0.79
N ALA A 42 -7.86 -6.73 -0.71
CA ALA A 42 -6.76 -7.37 0.01
C ALA A 42 -7.02 -7.44 1.52
N ILE A 43 -7.47 -6.35 2.14
CA ILE A 43 -7.82 -6.35 3.57
C ILE A 43 -8.96 -7.34 3.84
N MET A 44 -10.03 -7.34 3.03
CA MET A 44 -11.13 -8.29 3.19
C MET A 44 -10.67 -9.75 3.08
N PHE A 45 -9.78 -10.05 2.13
CA PHE A 45 -9.19 -11.37 2.00
C PHE A 45 -8.36 -11.74 3.24
N LEU A 46 -7.47 -10.84 3.68
CA LEU A 46 -6.61 -11.06 4.86
C LEU A 46 -7.44 -11.28 6.14
N GLU A 47 -8.50 -10.50 6.35
CA GLU A 47 -9.45 -10.69 7.44
C GLU A 47 -10.15 -12.06 7.37
N SER A 48 -10.50 -12.53 6.17
CA SER A 48 -11.15 -13.83 6.00
C SER A 48 -10.23 -15.02 6.32
N VAL A 49 -8.91 -14.84 6.20
CA VAL A 49 -7.91 -15.88 6.47
C VAL A 49 -7.29 -15.80 7.87
N LYS A 50 -7.52 -14.73 8.64
CA LYS A 50 -7.15 -14.65 10.07
C LYS A 50 -7.53 -15.89 10.91
N PRO A 51 -8.75 -16.47 10.80
CA PRO A 51 -9.09 -17.66 11.59
C PRO A 51 -8.32 -18.92 11.17
N LEU A 52 -7.60 -18.89 10.03
CA LEU A 52 -6.90 -20.04 9.44
C LEU A 52 -5.45 -20.18 9.95
N ASN A 53 -5.19 -19.84 11.23
CA ASN A 53 -3.89 -19.91 11.93
C ASN A 53 -3.09 -21.23 11.79
N PHE A 54 -3.60 -22.24 11.09
CA PHE A 54 -2.97 -23.55 10.87
C PHE A 54 -2.59 -23.84 9.40
N ILE A 55 -2.94 -22.99 8.43
CA ILE A 55 -2.78 -23.28 6.98
C ILE A 55 -1.60 -22.53 6.35
N GLY A 56 -0.73 -21.88 7.13
CA GLY A 56 0.39 -21.08 6.59
C GLY A 56 1.28 -21.85 5.62
N SER A 57 1.61 -23.11 5.94
CA SER A 57 2.44 -23.96 5.06
C SER A 57 1.70 -24.42 3.79
N GLN A 58 0.41 -24.74 3.86
CA GLN A 58 -0.38 -25.20 2.72
C GLN A 58 -0.78 -24.04 1.79
N VAL A 59 -1.06 -22.86 2.35
CA VAL A 59 -1.32 -21.63 1.58
C VAL A 59 -0.08 -21.24 0.78
N MET A 60 1.12 -21.27 1.40
CA MET A 60 2.34 -20.93 0.67
C MET A 60 2.65 -21.93 -0.44
N VAL A 61 2.45 -23.23 -0.22
CA VAL A 61 2.60 -24.23 -1.29
C VAL A 61 1.60 -24.00 -2.43
N PHE A 62 0.36 -23.58 -2.12
CA PHE A 62 -0.62 -23.23 -3.15
C PHE A 62 -0.23 -21.96 -3.93
N PHE A 63 0.30 -20.95 -3.24
CA PHE A 63 0.68 -19.67 -3.85
C PHE A 63 2.12 -19.62 -4.38
N GLU A 64 2.92 -20.68 -4.19
CA GLU A 64 4.33 -20.75 -4.60
C GLU A 64 4.58 -20.31 -6.06
N PRO A 65 3.81 -20.78 -7.07
CA PRO A 65 4.03 -20.38 -8.46
C PRO A 65 3.77 -18.89 -8.70
N VAL A 66 2.82 -18.30 -7.97
CA VAL A 66 2.45 -16.89 -8.08
C VAL A 66 3.47 -16.01 -7.37
N VAL A 67 3.93 -16.44 -6.19
CA VAL A 67 4.91 -15.68 -5.40
C VAL A 67 6.27 -15.72 -6.08
N GLN A 68 6.75 -16.88 -6.57
CA GLN A 68 8.03 -16.99 -7.29
C GLN A 68 8.04 -16.22 -8.63
N ALA A 69 6.88 -16.00 -9.26
CA ALA A 69 6.79 -15.16 -10.46
C ALA A 69 6.95 -13.65 -10.14
N VAL A 70 6.79 -13.25 -8.88
CA VAL A 70 6.70 -11.84 -8.44
C VAL A 70 7.81 -11.45 -7.45
N PHE A 71 8.44 -12.45 -6.82
CA PHE A 71 9.42 -12.35 -5.75
C PHE A 71 10.60 -13.32 -6.00
N ASN A 72 11.78 -12.98 -5.52
CA ASN A 72 12.93 -13.90 -5.57
C ASN A 72 12.79 -14.99 -4.48
N ILE A 73 13.65 -16.01 -4.53
CA ILE A 73 13.61 -17.15 -3.59
C ILE A 73 13.75 -16.69 -2.13
N SER A 74 14.64 -15.72 -1.87
CA SER A 74 14.87 -15.18 -0.52
C SER A 74 13.64 -14.46 0.04
N ASP A 75 12.95 -13.68 -0.79
CA ASP A 75 11.70 -13.01 -0.43
C ASP A 75 10.58 -14.03 -0.15
N TYR A 76 10.54 -15.14 -0.89
CA TYR A 76 9.57 -16.22 -0.67
C TYR A 76 9.75 -16.89 0.69
N ASP A 77 10.98 -17.25 1.06
CA ASP A 77 11.26 -17.88 2.36
C ASP A 77 10.99 -16.92 3.51
N ASN A 78 11.36 -15.65 3.36
CA ASN A 78 11.07 -14.62 4.35
C ASN A 78 9.57 -14.39 4.52
N LEU A 79 8.79 -14.39 3.44
CA LEU A 79 7.33 -14.31 3.51
C LEU A 79 6.74 -15.54 4.18
N ARG A 80 7.24 -16.75 3.86
CA ARG A 80 6.79 -18.01 4.47
C ARG A 80 7.01 -17.99 5.98
N MET A 81 8.22 -17.64 6.42
CA MET A 81 8.57 -17.55 7.84
C MET A 81 7.78 -16.46 8.57
N ALA A 82 7.50 -15.34 7.89
CA ALA A 82 6.63 -14.30 8.46
C ALA A 82 5.23 -14.87 8.70
N LEU A 83 4.63 -15.54 7.72
CA LEU A 83 3.26 -16.08 7.80
C LEU A 83 3.07 -17.21 8.83
N GLU A 84 4.15 -17.77 9.40
CA GLU A 84 4.06 -18.71 10.52
C GLU A 84 3.66 -18.02 11.84
N LYS A 85 3.86 -16.70 11.94
CA LYS A 85 3.46 -15.91 13.11
C LYS A 85 2.03 -15.42 12.94
N ARG A 86 1.24 -15.54 14.01
CA ARG A 86 -0.20 -15.20 14.00
C ARG A 86 -0.42 -13.71 13.73
N GLU A 87 0.51 -12.90 14.20
CA GLU A 87 0.48 -11.44 14.17
C GLU A 87 0.78 -10.89 12.77
N THR A 88 1.38 -11.68 11.87
CA THR A 88 1.83 -11.21 10.56
C THR A 88 0.68 -10.73 9.68
N ILE A 89 -0.49 -11.37 9.75
CA ILE A 89 -1.67 -10.93 8.98
C ILE A 89 -2.12 -9.54 9.46
N GLU A 90 -2.12 -9.31 10.78
CA GLU A 90 -2.50 -8.02 11.36
C GLU A 90 -1.47 -6.94 11.00
N ILE A 91 -0.18 -7.25 11.11
CA ILE A 91 0.90 -6.36 10.66
C ILE A 91 0.72 -6.02 9.18
N MET A 92 0.41 -7.00 8.34
CA MET A 92 0.22 -6.77 6.90
C MET A 92 -0.98 -5.86 6.62
N ILE A 93 -2.11 -6.05 7.32
CA ILE A 93 -3.29 -5.19 7.20
C ILE A 93 -2.93 -3.76 7.60
N LEU A 94 -2.28 -3.57 8.76
CA LEU A 94 -1.86 -2.25 9.24
C LEU A 94 -0.95 -1.55 8.23
N ARG A 95 0.04 -2.26 7.67
CA ARG A 95 0.94 -1.71 6.64
C ARG A 95 0.20 -1.29 5.38
N ILE A 96 -0.79 -2.08 4.94
CA ILE A 96 -1.62 -1.73 3.79
C ILE A 96 -2.43 -0.45 4.08
N GLU A 97 -3.05 -0.35 5.25
CA GLU A 97 -3.84 0.82 5.65
C GLU A 97 -2.99 2.09 5.77
N GLU A 98 -1.82 2.01 6.42
CA GLU A 98 -0.86 3.12 6.51
C GLU A 98 -0.50 3.66 5.13
N MET A 99 -0.10 2.77 4.22
CA MET A 99 0.31 3.14 2.88
C MET A 99 -0.86 3.68 2.03
N ASP A 100 -2.06 3.14 2.20
CA ASP A 100 -3.26 3.62 1.51
C ASP A 100 -3.62 5.05 1.94
N VAL A 101 -3.51 5.38 3.23
CA VAL A 101 -3.73 6.73 3.74
C VAL A 101 -2.73 7.71 3.11
N VAL A 102 -1.46 7.34 3.02
CA VAL A 102 -0.41 8.13 2.37
C VAL A 102 -0.73 8.31 0.88
N ALA A 103 -1.05 7.23 0.16
CA ALA A 103 -1.38 7.26 -1.26
C ALA A 103 -2.63 8.12 -1.55
N ALA A 104 -3.67 8.00 -0.73
CA ALA A 104 -4.89 8.80 -0.85
C ALA A 104 -4.64 10.29 -0.57
N ARG A 105 -3.75 10.62 0.36
CA ARG A 105 -3.33 12.01 0.62
C ARG A 105 -2.60 12.57 -0.60
N ARG A 106 -1.63 11.82 -1.14
CA ARG A 106 -0.90 12.19 -2.35
C ARG A 106 -1.83 12.45 -3.53
N GLU A 107 -2.80 11.57 -3.74
CA GLU A 107 -3.79 11.71 -4.81
C GLU A 107 -4.66 12.98 -4.63
N LYS A 108 -5.05 13.32 -3.39
CA LYS A 108 -5.81 14.53 -3.09
C LYS A 108 -5.02 15.82 -3.37
N ILE A 109 -3.76 15.86 -2.96
CA ILE A 109 -2.85 16.99 -3.21
C ILE A 109 -2.72 17.21 -4.72
N TYR A 110 -2.39 16.15 -5.45
CA TYR A 110 -2.27 16.19 -6.90
C TYR A 110 -3.58 16.64 -7.57
N LYS A 111 -4.73 16.07 -7.21
CA LYS A 111 -6.05 16.46 -7.74
C LYS A 111 -6.39 17.92 -7.43
N LYS A 112 -6.05 18.42 -6.24
CA LYS A 112 -6.30 19.81 -5.83
C LYS A 112 -5.47 20.76 -6.69
N TRP A 113 -4.18 20.50 -6.83
CA TRP A 113 -3.28 21.27 -7.69
C TRP A 113 -3.75 21.23 -9.15
N TYR A 114 -3.99 20.04 -9.70
CA TYR A 114 -4.44 19.84 -11.09
C TYR A 114 -5.75 20.60 -11.38
N LYS A 115 -6.70 20.61 -10.44
CA LYS A 115 -7.94 21.40 -10.57
C LYS A 115 -7.69 22.90 -10.60
N GLN A 116 -6.76 23.41 -9.78
CA GLN A 116 -6.42 24.84 -9.77
C GLN A 116 -5.77 25.26 -11.09
N GLU A 117 -4.84 24.46 -11.58
CA GLU A 117 -4.11 24.78 -12.80
C GLU A 117 -5.03 24.67 -14.04
N LYS A 118 -5.89 23.65 -14.09
CA LYS A 118 -6.91 23.53 -15.14
C LYS A 118 -7.86 24.74 -15.20
N LYS A 119 -8.19 25.37 -14.06
CA LYS A 119 -9.00 26.62 -14.04
C LYS A 119 -8.28 27.78 -14.72
N LYS A 120 -6.98 27.93 -14.50
CA LYS A 120 -6.15 28.95 -15.19
C LYS A 120 -6.13 28.73 -16.70
N TRP A 121 -6.37 27.52 -17.17
CA TRP A 121 -6.28 27.20 -18.60
C TRP A 121 -7.62 27.21 -19.31
N LYS A 122 -8.74 27.18 -18.58
CA LYS A 122 -10.08 27.27 -19.18
C LYS A 122 -10.25 28.53 -20.04
N TRP A 123 -9.56 29.62 -19.72
CA TRP A 123 -9.56 30.82 -20.56
C TRP A 123 -8.68 30.66 -21.81
N TYR A 124 -7.49 30.05 -21.70
CA TYR A 124 -6.60 29.70 -22.82
C TYR A 124 -7.26 28.73 -23.82
N GLN A 125 -7.90 27.67 -23.33
CA GLN A 125 -8.58 26.65 -24.15
C GLN A 125 -9.75 27.23 -24.94
N ARG A 126 -10.38 28.31 -24.46
CA ARG A 126 -11.47 29.01 -25.16
C ARG A 126 -10.96 29.79 -26.38
N TYR A 127 -9.70 30.22 -26.38
CA TYR A 127 -9.14 31.10 -27.42
C TYR A 127 -8.15 30.41 -28.38
N LEU A 128 -7.41 29.39 -27.92
CA LEU A 128 -6.27 28.83 -28.68
C LEU A 128 -6.50 27.46 -29.31
N GLY A 129 -7.68 26.84 -29.11
CA GLY A 129 -8.03 25.56 -29.73
C GLY A 129 -7.14 24.39 -29.30
N VAL A 130 -7.66 23.48 -28.46
CA VAL A 130 -7.13 22.15 -28.06
C VAL A 130 -5.62 22.03 -27.74
N PHE A 131 -4.88 23.12 -27.58
CA PHE A 131 -3.49 23.05 -27.12
C PHE A 131 -3.48 22.98 -25.59
N THR A 132 -3.20 21.80 -25.04
CA THR A 132 -2.89 21.62 -23.63
C THR A 132 -1.38 21.71 -23.44
N PRO A 133 -0.83 22.78 -22.84
CA PRO A 133 0.59 22.84 -22.51
C PRO A 133 1.06 21.62 -21.71
N LYS A 134 2.36 21.30 -21.79
CA LYS A 134 2.95 20.28 -20.93
C LYS A 134 2.94 20.78 -19.49
N MET A 135 2.39 19.96 -18.59
CA MET A 135 2.21 20.29 -17.19
C MET A 135 3.32 19.65 -16.38
N GLU A 136 4.18 20.48 -15.79
CA GLU A 136 5.15 20.03 -14.80
C GLU A 136 4.61 20.33 -13.41
N VAL A 137 4.61 19.31 -12.54
CA VAL A 137 4.24 19.48 -11.13
C VAL A 137 5.30 20.38 -10.47
N PRO A 138 4.94 21.50 -9.82
CA PRO A 138 5.87 22.38 -9.12
C PRO A 138 6.62 21.64 -8.01
N GLU A 139 7.86 22.05 -7.73
CA GLU A 139 8.68 21.40 -6.69
C GLU A 139 8.01 21.45 -5.31
N GLU A 140 7.33 22.54 -4.95
CA GLU A 140 6.55 22.64 -3.69
C GLU A 140 5.51 21.52 -3.54
N VAL A 141 4.85 21.13 -4.64
CA VAL A 141 3.85 20.06 -4.64
C VAL A 141 4.54 18.70 -4.61
N ARG A 142 5.73 18.57 -5.19
CA ARG A 142 6.52 17.32 -5.12
C ARG A 142 7.05 17.08 -3.71
N GLU A 143 7.58 18.12 -3.07
CA GLU A 143 7.98 18.09 -1.66
C GLU A 143 6.79 17.71 -0.76
N GLU A 144 5.60 18.31 -0.97
CA GLU A 144 4.38 17.95 -0.21
C GLU A 144 3.93 16.49 -0.44
N LEU A 145 4.27 15.89 -1.59
CA LEU A 145 4.02 14.47 -1.88
C LEU A 145 5.07 13.54 -1.24
N GLU A 146 6.31 14.00 -1.11
CA GLU A 146 7.45 13.27 -0.54
C GLU A 146 7.42 13.28 1.00
N ASP A 147 7.14 14.44 1.62
CA ASP A 147 7.11 14.65 3.08
C ASP A 147 5.95 13.92 3.79
N GLY A 148 4.98 13.41 3.03
CA GLY A 148 3.86 12.62 3.56
C GLY A 148 4.13 11.13 3.70
N GLY A 149 5.36 10.66 3.42
CA GLY A 149 5.77 9.24 3.37
C GLY A 149 6.23 8.64 4.69
#